data_AF-A0A650GS41-F1
#
_entry.id   AF-A0A650GS41-F1
#
_cell.length_a   1.000
_cell.length_b   1.000
_cell.length_c   1.000
_cell.angle_alpha   90.00
_cell.angle_beta   90.00
_cell.angle_gamma   90.00
#
_symmetry.space_group_name_H-M   'P 1'
#
loop_
_entity.id
_entity.type
_entity.pdbx_description
1 polymer ?
#
loop_
_entity_poly.entity_id
_entity_poly.type
_entity_poly.pdbx_seq_one_letter_code
_entity_poly.pdbx_strand_id
1 'polypeptide(L)'
;MRSTTAYYGLVAAVGVERLVELVVDRRNRRWAAEQGGVETGVGHYPAMVALHTGLLAGCVLEVSRARRPFVPAVGWPAVAGVVAAQGLRWWCIRTLGRQWSTRIVVIPGAQRVTSGPYRVIPHPNYVAVATEGVALPLAHSAGVTATVFTVLNAVLLRHRIRLEDEALRSLRPGTTAEEETPERS
;
A
#
# COMPACT_ATOMS: atom_id res chain seq x y z
N MET A 1 21.74 2.32 -14.01
CA MET A 1 21.95 2.90 -12.66
C MET A 1 23.38 2.70 -12.12
N ARG A 2 24.43 3.04 -12.90
CA ARG A 2 25.81 2.99 -12.37
C ARG A 2 26.19 4.24 -11.56
N SER A 3 25.40 5.30 -11.71
CA SER A 3 25.57 6.58 -11.03
C SER A 3 24.55 6.73 -9.92
N THR A 4 25.02 7.13 -8.73
CA THR A 4 24.20 7.45 -7.56
C THR A 4 23.14 8.53 -7.88
N THR A 5 23.42 9.45 -8.80
CA THR A 5 22.46 10.46 -9.26
C THR A 5 21.22 9.83 -9.90
N ALA A 6 21.39 8.81 -10.75
CA ALA A 6 20.26 8.13 -11.38
C ALA A 6 19.41 7.39 -10.36
N TYR A 7 20.03 6.85 -9.31
CA TYR A 7 19.32 6.22 -8.21
C TYR A 7 18.53 7.24 -7.38
N TYR A 8 19.10 8.41 -7.06
CA TYR A 8 18.35 9.47 -6.40
C TYR A 8 17.21 9.99 -7.26
N GLY A 9 17.37 10.04 -8.58
CA GLY A 9 16.28 10.29 -9.52
C GLY A 9 15.14 9.27 -9.40
N LEU A 10 15.47 7.97 -9.29
CA LEU A 10 14.48 6.91 -9.06
C LEU A 10 13.76 7.09 -7.72
N VAL A 11 14.50 7.34 -6.62
CA VAL A 11 13.92 7.57 -5.29
C VAL A 11 13.01 8.81 -5.31
N ALA A 12 13.43 9.89 -5.96
CA ALA A 12 12.64 11.10 -6.12
C ALA A 12 11.37 10.84 -6.95
N ALA A 13 11.45 10.05 -8.02
CA ALA A 13 10.29 9.68 -8.82
C ALA A 13 9.25 8.90 -8.00
N VAL A 14 9.68 7.93 -7.19
CA VAL A 14 8.79 7.23 -6.24
C VAL A 14 8.20 8.20 -5.21
N GLY A 15 9.00 9.15 -4.72
CA GLY A 15 8.52 10.21 -3.83
C GLY A 15 7.44 11.10 -4.46
N VAL A 16 7.62 11.50 -5.72
CA VAL A 16 6.60 12.26 -6.47
C VAL A 16 5.34 11.42 -6.68
N GLU A 17 5.48 10.14 -7.02
CA GLU A 17 4.34 9.24 -7.18
C GLU A 17 3.53 9.09 -5.89
N ARG A 18 4.21 9.00 -4.72
CA ARG A 18 3.54 9.04 -3.41
C ARG A 18 2.70 10.31 -3.23
N LEU A 19 3.19 11.46 -3.67
CA LEU A 19 2.41 12.70 -3.61
C LEU A 19 1.19 12.65 -4.54
N VAL A 20 1.34 12.11 -5.75
CA VAL A 20 0.23 11.91 -6.69
C VAL A 20 -0.83 10.98 -6.09
N GLU A 21 -0.41 9.88 -5.49
CA GLU A 21 -1.29 8.96 -4.76
C GLU A 21 -2.08 9.67 -3.65
N LEU A 22 -1.44 10.55 -2.87
CA LEU A 22 -2.12 11.34 -1.85
C LEU A 22 -3.13 12.33 -2.43
N VAL A 23 -2.89 12.87 -3.62
CA VAL A 23 -3.86 13.72 -4.32
C VAL A 23 -5.08 12.90 -4.77
N VAL A 24 -4.86 11.72 -5.34
CA VAL A 24 -5.94 10.79 -5.73
C VAL A 24 -6.73 10.36 -4.49
N ASP A 25 -6.05 10.01 -3.39
CA ASP A 25 -6.66 9.64 -2.11
C ASP A 25 -7.58 10.73 -1.59
N ARG A 26 -7.11 11.98 -1.54
CA ARG A 26 -7.92 13.11 -1.08
C ARG A 26 -9.17 13.31 -1.92
N ARG A 27 -9.05 13.20 -3.24
CA ARG A 27 -10.20 13.33 -4.16
C ARG A 27 -11.21 12.21 -3.94
N ASN A 28 -10.75 10.98 -3.82
CA ASN A 28 -11.61 9.82 -3.62
C ASN A 28 -12.27 9.83 -2.25
N ARG A 29 -11.55 10.22 -1.20
CA ARG A 29 -12.10 10.35 0.16
C ARG A 29 -13.15 11.44 0.28
N ARG A 30 -12.97 12.57 -0.40
CA ARG A 30 -14.01 13.61 -0.49
C ARG A 30 -15.29 13.05 -1.12
N TRP A 31 -15.16 12.31 -2.22
CA TRP A 31 -16.31 11.65 -2.83
C TRP A 31 -16.91 10.58 -1.91
N ALA A 32 -16.09 9.77 -1.25
CA ALA A 32 -16.57 8.75 -0.34
C ALA A 32 -17.37 9.36 0.83
N ALA A 33 -16.92 10.50 1.37
CA ALA A 33 -17.65 11.25 2.39
C ALA A 33 -19.01 11.75 1.88
N GLU A 34 -19.10 12.22 0.62
CA GLU A 34 -20.38 12.59 -0.02
C GLU A 34 -21.32 11.38 -0.18
N GLN A 35 -20.81 10.15 -0.17
CA GLN A 35 -21.58 8.90 -0.22
C GLN A 35 -21.82 8.29 1.18
N GLY A 36 -21.56 9.04 2.26
CA GLY A 36 -21.73 8.54 3.63
C GLY A 36 -20.61 7.60 4.11
N GLY A 37 -19.45 7.65 3.46
CA GLY A 37 -18.29 6.83 3.79
C GLY A 37 -17.72 7.12 5.17
N VAL A 38 -17.44 6.06 5.93
CA VAL A 38 -16.87 6.13 7.28
C VAL A 38 -15.40 5.72 7.24
N GLU A 39 -14.52 6.58 7.75
CA GLU A 39 -13.10 6.25 7.89
C GLU A 39 -12.86 5.36 9.11
N THR A 40 -12.17 4.24 8.92
CA THR A 40 -11.74 3.35 10.01
C THR A 40 -10.22 3.26 10.03
N GLY A 41 -9.63 2.88 11.18
CA GLY A 41 -8.18 2.67 11.29
C GLY A 41 -7.33 3.96 11.27
N VAL A 42 -7.90 5.12 11.62
CA VAL A 42 -7.22 6.43 11.55
C VAL A 42 -5.89 6.45 12.34
N GLY A 43 -5.80 5.72 13.45
CA GLY A 43 -4.64 5.72 14.35
C GLY A 43 -3.33 5.19 13.75
N HIS A 44 -3.38 4.27 12.78
CA HIS A 44 -2.16 3.68 12.19
C HIS A 44 -1.66 4.43 10.93
N TYR A 45 -2.43 5.39 10.42
CA TYR A 45 -2.07 6.12 9.21
C TYR A 45 -0.80 6.98 9.35
N PRO A 46 -0.58 7.72 10.46
CA PRO A 46 0.68 8.43 10.66
C PRO A 46 1.89 7.49 10.65
N ALA A 47 1.76 6.28 11.20
CA ALA A 47 2.81 5.27 11.15
C ALA A 47 3.12 4.80 9.71
N MET A 48 2.09 4.64 8.86
CA MET A 48 2.29 4.35 7.43
C MET A 48 3.07 5.47 6.73
N VAL A 49 2.69 6.73 6.97
CA VAL A 49 3.38 7.89 6.37
C VAL A 49 4.82 7.97 6.84
N ALA A 50 5.06 7.81 8.14
CA ALA A 50 6.40 7.82 8.73
C ALA A 50 7.27 6.70 8.16
N LEU A 51 6.73 5.49 8.03
CA LEU A 51 7.44 4.34 7.48
C LEU A 51 7.86 4.54 6.02
N HIS A 52 6.97 5.05 5.16
CA HIS A 52 7.28 5.28 3.75
C HIS A 52 8.19 6.50 3.54
N THR A 53 8.04 7.54 4.36
CA THR A 53 8.97 8.67 4.37
C THR A 53 10.36 8.21 4.83
N GLY A 54 10.39 7.38 5.87
CA GLY A 54 11.60 6.73 6.39
C GLY A 54 12.27 5.80 5.38
N LEU A 55 11.51 5.09 4.54
CA LEU A 55 12.05 4.32 3.41
C LEU A 55 12.83 5.20 2.44
N LEU A 56 12.21 6.29 1.97
CA LEU A 56 12.83 7.20 1.00
C LEU A 56 14.06 7.89 1.60
N ALA A 57 13.94 8.39 2.82
CA ALA A 57 15.06 8.99 3.53
C ALA A 57 16.18 7.96 3.79
N GLY A 58 15.83 6.75 4.22
CA GLY A 58 16.76 5.65 4.46
C GLY A 58 17.54 5.26 3.21
N CYS A 59 16.88 5.19 2.05
CA CYS A 59 17.53 4.95 0.76
C CYS A 59 18.61 5.99 0.47
N VAL A 60 18.29 7.28 0.63
CA VAL A 60 19.24 8.37 0.38
C VAL A 60 20.37 8.35 1.42
N LEU A 61 20.05 8.20 2.70
CA LEU A 61 21.00 8.26 3.81
C LEU A 61 21.96 7.06 3.83
N GLU A 62 21.45 5.82 3.66
CA GLU A 62 22.30 4.64 3.66
C GLU A 62 23.25 4.64 2.47
N VAL A 63 22.76 4.96 1.26
CA VAL A 63 23.61 4.97 0.06
C VAL A 63 24.65 6.09 0.13
N SER A 64 24.26 7.29 0.60
CA SER A 64 25.21 8.41 0.74
C SER A 64 26.25 8.17 1.83
N ARG A 65 25.86 7.66 3.01
CA ARG A 65 26.78 7.51 4.15
C ARG A 65 27.63 6.24 4.08
N ALA A 66 27.04 5.12 3.69
CA ALA A 66 27.76 3.84 3.58
C ALA A 66 28.42 3.65 2.20
N ARG A 67 28.28 4.63 1.29
CA ARG A 67 28.83 4.59 -0.09
C ARG A 67 28.54 3.25 -0.77
N ARG A 68 27.30 2.78 -0.65
CA ARG A 68 26.89 1.46 -1.15
C ARG A 68 27.19 1.37 -2.65
N PRO A 69 27.83 0.29 -3.14
CA PRO A 69 28.07 0.13 -4.56
C PRO A 69 26.77 -0.26 -5.28
N PHE A 70 26.72 0.01 -6.58
CA PHE A 70 25.71 -0.59 -7.43
C PHE A 70 26.19 -1.98 -7.87
N VAL A 71 25.48 -3.03 -7.47
CA VAL A 71 25.76 -4.41 -7.89
C VAL A 71 24.77 -4.80 -8.99
N PRO A 72 25.17 -4.88 -10.28
CA PRO A 72 24.23 -5.05 -11.39
C PRO A 72 23.32 -6.28 -11.28
N ALA A 73 23.84 -7.39 -10.75
CA ALA A 73 23.10 -8.64 -10.57
C ALA A 73 21.93 -8.52 -9.59
N VAL A 74 21.99 -7.57 -8.65
CA VAL A 74 20.91 -7.28 -7.69
C VAL A 74 20.13 -6.04 -8.11
N GLY A 75 20.85 -5.01 -8.53
CA GLY A 75 20.31 -3.70 -8.85
C GLY A 75 19.33 -3.72 -10.01
N TRP A 76 19.63 -4.44 -11.10
CA TRP A 76 18.71 -4.49 -12.25
C TRP A 76 17.41 -5.27 -11.96
N PRO A 77 17.45 -6.47 -11.36
CA PRO A 77 16.23 -7.13 -10.91
C PRO A 77 15.43 -6.28 -9.91
N ALA A 78 16.11 -5.57 -9.01
CA ALA A 78 15.45 -4.67 -8.08
C ALA A 78 14.76 -3.49 -8.80
N VAL A 79 15.39 -2.87 -9.80
CA VAL A 79 14.73 -1.84 -10.62
C VAL A 79 13.50 -2.39 -11.34
N ALA A 80 13.60 -3.58 -11.93
CA ALA A 80 12.46 -4.24 -12.55
C ALA A 80 11.34 -4.49 -11.52
N GLY A 81 11.69 -4.87 -10.29
CA GLY A 81 10.77 -5.01 -9.17
C GLY A 81 10.07 -3.71 -8.80
N VAL A 82 10.78 -2.58 -8.76
CA VAL A 82 10.16 -1.25 -8.54
C VAL A 82 9.16 -0.95 -9.66
N VAL A 83 9.55 -1.13 -10.93
CA VAL A 83 8.66 -0.87 -12.07
C VAL A 83 7.41 -1.76 -12.02
N ALA A 84 7.58 -3.05 -11.71
CA ALA A 84 6.47 -3.99 -11.56
C ALA A 84 5.55 -3.60 -10.40
N ALA A 85 6.11 -3.14 -9.27
CA ALA A 85 5.34 -2.64 -8.14
C ALA A 85 4.49 -1.42 -8.53
N GLN A 86 5.05 -0.46 -9.25
CA GLN A 86 4.29 0.72 -9.70
C GLN A 86 3.19 0.31 -10.68
N GLY A 87 3.50 -0.56 -11.64
CA GLY A 87 2.53 -1.09 -12.59
C GLY A 87 1.34 -1.77 -11.89
N LEU A 88 1.62 -2.61 -10.89
CA LEU A 88 0.60 -3.26 -10.07
C LEU A 88 -0.21 -2.25 -9.25
N ARG A 89 0.44 -1.26 -8.64
CA ARG A 89 -0.24 -0.21 -7.85
C ARG A 89 -1.21 0.59 -8.71
N TRP A 90 -0.78 1.06 -9.87
CA TRP A 90 -1.66 1.80 -10.78
C TRP A 90 -2.73 0.93 -11.41
N TRP A 91 -2.51 -0.38 -11.55
CA TRP A 91 -3.58 -1.30 -11.90
C TRP A 91 -4.62 -1.38 -10.78
N CYS A 92 -4.21 -1.49 -9.51
CA CYS A 92 -5.12 -1.46 -8.37
C CYS A 92 -5.92 -0.16 -8.28
N ILE A 93 -5.25 1.00 -8.41
CA ILE A 93 -5.89 2.32 -8.40
C ILE A 93 -6.96 2.41 -9.49
N ARG A 94 -6.63 2.00 -10.72
CA ARG A 94 -7.58 2.04 -11.85
C ARG A 94 -8.74 1.06 -11.67
N THR A 95 -8.50 -0.12 -11.13
CA THR A 95 -9.53 -1.14 -10.90
C THR A 95 -10.51 -0.75 -9.79
N LEU A 96 -10.02 -0.16 -8.69
CA LEU A 96 -10.89 0.34 -7.61
C LEU A 96 -11.55 1.69 -7.95
N GLY A 97 -10.92 2.49 -8.82
CA GLY A 97 -11.44 3.79 -9.23
C GLY A 97 -11.67 4.72 -8.04
N ARG A 98 -12.91 5.17 -7.85
CA ARG A 98 -13.27 6.11 -6.77
C ARG A 98 -13.28 5.48 -5.37
N GLN A 99 -13.33 4.14 -5.29
CA GLN A 99 -13.24 3.41 -4.02
C GLN A 99 -11.79 3.27 -3.51
N TRP A 100 -10.79 3.62 -4.34
CA TRP A 100 -9.40 3.54 -3.91
C TRP A 100 -9.07 4.63 -2.89
N SER A 101 -8.50 4.23 -1.77
CA SER A 101 -8.03 5.13 -0.72
C SER A 101 -6.83 4.51 -0.02
N THR A 102 -5.88 5.36 0.37
CA THR A 102 -4.75 5.01 1.23
C THR A 102 -5.20 4.75 2.67
N ARG A 103 -6.37 5.27 3.07
CA ARG A 103 -7.06 4.97 4.34
C ARG A 103 -8.17 3.94 4.13
N ILE A 104 -8.53 3.22 5.18
CA ILE A 104 -9.67 2.30 5.14
C ILE A 104 -10.93 3.16 5.21
N VAL A 105 -11.69 3.19 4.12
CA VAL A 105 -12.97 3.92 4.04
C VAL A 105 -14.05 2.94 3.61
N VAL A 106 -15.06 2.81 4.45
CA VAL A 106 -16.20 1.93 4.24
C VAL A 106 -17.33 2.77 3.69
N ILE A 107 -17.75 2.52 2.45
CA ILE A 107 -18.88 3.21 1.83
C ILE A 107 -20.13 2.32 1.94
N PRO A 108 -21.21 2.76 2.60
CA PRO A 108 -22.44 1.98 2.71
C PRO A 108 -22.95 1.55 1.35
N GLY A 109 -23.29 0.26 1.20
CA GLY A 109 -23.82 -0.31 -0.05
C GLY A 109 -22.81 -0.47 -1.19
N ALA A 110 -21.54 -0.09 -1.00
CA ALA A 110 -20.50 -0.33 -2.00
C ALA A 110 -20.17 -1.82 -2.10
N GLN A 111 -20.19 -2.35 -3.34
CA GLN A 111 -19.80 -3.74 -3.59
C GLN A 111 -18.28 -3.90 -3.62
N ARG A 112 -17.81 -5.03 -3.11
CA ARG A 112 -16.40 -5.43 -3.16
C ARG A 112 -15.98 -5.66 -4.61
N VAL A 113 -14.94 -4.96 -5.05
CA VAL A 113 -14.36 -5.17 -6.39
C VAL A 113 -13.60 -6.50 -6.43
N THR A 114 -13.97 -7.36 -7.37
CA THR A 114 -13.37 -8.69 -7.59
C THR A 114 -12.73 -8.85 -8.98
N SER A 115 -12.60 -7.76 -9.73
CA SER A 115 -12.00 -7.72 -11.06
C SER A 115 -10.51 -7.34 -11.03
N GLY A 116 -9.83 -7.46 -12.17
CA GLY A 116 -8.42 -7.10 -12.29
C GLY A 116 -7.50 -7.92 -11.36
N PRO A 117 -6.55 -7.28 -10.65
CA PRO A 117 -5.61 -8.02 -9.80
C PRO A 117 -6.31 -8.63 -8.55
N TYR A 118 -7.46 -8.09 -8.16
CA TYR A 118 -8.27 -8.56 -7.02
C TYR A 118 -8.91 -9.93 -7.26
N ARG A 119 -8.92 -10.43 -8.51
CA ARG A 119 -9.37 -11.80 -8.83
C ARG A 119 -8.38 -12.87 -8.37
N VAL A 120 -7.09 -12.52 -8.30
CA VAL A 120 -6.00 -13.48 -8.03
C VAL A 120 -5.51 -13.36 -6.60
N ILE A 121 -5.38 -12.12 -6.10
CA ILE A 121 -4.83 -11.83 -4.79
C ILE A 121 -5.84 -10.96 -4.03
N PRO A 122 -6.14 -11.23 -2.75
CA PRO A 122 -7.09 -10.42 -1.97
C PRO A 122 -6.65 -8.95 -1.82
N HIS A 123 -5.34 -8.73 -1.65
CA HIS A 123 -4.75 -7.43 -1.32
C HIS A 123 -3.54 -7.07 -2.23
N PRO A 124 -3.75 -6.92 -3.55
CA PRO A 124 -2.66 -6.74 -4.52
C PRO A 124 -1.87 -5.43 -4.30
N ASN A 125 -2.51 -4.39 -3.74
CA ASN A 125 -1.81 -3.13 -3.40
C ASN A 125 -0.74 -3.34 -2.31
N TYR A 126 -0.98 -4.25 -1.34
CA TYR A 126 0.01 -4.56 -0.31
C TYR A 126 1.19 -5.34 -0.85
N VAL A 127 0.97 -6.17 -1.88
CA VAL A 127 2.06 -6.81 -2.63
C VAL A 127 2.93 -5.74 -3.30
N ALA A 128 2.31 -4.77 -3.98
CA ALA A 128 3.06 -3.66 -4.59
C ALA A 128 3.91 -2.89 -3.55
N VAL A 129 3.34 -2.57 -2.39
CA VAL A 129 4.05 -1.89 -1.30
C VAL A 129 5.22 -2.72 -0.78
N ALA A 130 5.01 -4.01 -0.52
CA ALA A 130 6.07 -4.89 -0.03
C ALA A 130 7.20 -5.04 -1.08
N THR A 131 6.85 -5.24 -2.35
CA THR A 131 7.82 -5.33 -3.44
C THR A 131 8.62 -4.03 -3.58
N GLU A 132 7.97 -2.87 -3.62
CA GLU A 132 8.67 -1.55 -3.68
C GLU A 132 9.60 -1.35 -2.49
N GLY A 133 9.14 -1.69 -1.28
CA GLY A 133 9.90 -1.55 -0.04
C GLY A 133 11.20 -2.34 0.01
N VAL A 134 11.23 -3.52 -0.62
CA VAL A 134 12.43 -4.36 -0.75
C VAL A 134 13.26 -3.92 -1.95
N ALA A 135 12.61 -3.68 -3.08
CA ALA A 135 13.26 -3.45 -4.34
C ALA A 135 13.93 -2.07 -4.42
N LEU A 136 13.30 -1.01 -3.91
CA LEU A 136 13.84 0.34 -4.01
C LEU A 136 15.18 0.51 -3.28
N PRO A 137 15.37 0.02 -2.03
CA PRO A 137 16.69 0.08 -1.39
C PRO A 137 17.71 -0.85 -2.05
N LEU A 138 17.29 -2.07 -2.44
CA LEU A 138 18.18 -3.05 -3.06
C LEU A 138 18.66 -2.64 -4.46
N ALA A 139 17.94 -1.72 -5.13
CA ALA A 139 18.36 -1.16 -6.40
C ALA A 139 19.73 -0.45 -6.33
N HIS A 140 20.19 -0.08 -5.13
CA HIS A 140 21.56 0.36 -4.86
C HIS A 140 22.17 -0.31 -3.62
N SER A 141 21.80 -1.57 -3.36
CA SER A 141 22.36 -2.41 -2.30
C SER A 141 22.21 -1.86 -0.86
N ALA A 142 21.18 -1.06 -0.60
CA ALA A 142 20.83 -0.57 0.74
C ALA A 142 20.07 -1.63 1.55
N GLY A 143 20.79 -2.68 1.95
CA GLY A 143 20.22 -3.85 2.62
C GLY A 143 19.66 -3.58 4.02
N VAL A 144 20.20 -2.58 4.75
CA VAL A 144 19.69 -2.24 6.09
C VAL A 144 18.32 -1.60 5.96
N THR A 145 18.18 -0.63 5.07
CA THR A 145 16.91 0.06 4.79
C THR A 145 15.85 -0.92 4.31
N ALA A 146 16.19 -1.84 3.37
CA ALA A 146 15.27 -2.89 2.93
C ALA A 146 14.79 -3.76 4.09
N THR A 147 15.71 -4.20 4.96
CA THR A 147 15.39 -5.09 6.08
C THR A 147 14.51 -4.39 7.11
N VAL A 148 14.89 -3.19 7.56
CA VAL A 148 14.13 -2.41 8.53
C VAL A 148 12.74 -2.10 8.01
N PHE A 149 12.63 -1.63 6.76
CA PHE A 149 11.33 -1.37 6.15
C PHE A 149 10.49 -2.64 6.10
N THR A 150 11.04 -3.76 5.63
CA THR A 150 10.29 -5.01 5.47
C THR A 150 9.70 -5.48 6.79
N VAL A 151 10.48 -5.46 7.87
CA VAL A 151 10.02 -5.88 9.20
C VAL A 151 8.91 -4.96 9.71
N LEU A 152 9.12 -3.64 9.67
CA LEU A 152 8.13 -2.68 10.13
C LEU A 152 6.85 -2.71 9.28
N ASN A 153 7.00 -2.83 7.96
CA ASN A 153 5.89 -2.93 7.02
C ASN A 153 5.09 -4.22 7.23
N ALA A 154 5.73 -5.35 7.51
CA ALA A 154 5.03 -6.60 7.78
C ALA A 154 4.15 -6.50 9.04
N VAL A 155 4.65 -5.89 10.11
CA VAL A 155 3.88 -5.64 11.35
C VAL A 155 2.67 -4.75 11.07
N LEU A 156 2.91 -3.64 10.36
CA LEU A 156 1.89 -2.64 10.07
C LEU A 156 0.80 -3.16 9.12
N LEU A 157 1.20 -3.86 8.05
CA LEU A 157 0.27 -4.50 7.11
C LEU A 157 -0.54 -5.60 7.77
N ARG A 158 0.05 -6.41 8.66
CA ARG A 158 -0.71 -7.44 9.39
C ARG A 158 -1.82 -6.84 10.26
N HIS A 159 -1.58 -5.68 10.86
CA HIS A 159 -2.62 -4.97 11.61
C HIS A 159 -3.68 -4.40 10.65
N ARG A 160 -3.26 -3.76 9.56
CA ARG A 160 -4.15 -3.11 8.59
C ARG A 160 -5.06 -4.10 7.85
N ILE A 161 -4.51 -5.23 7.38
CA ILE A 161 -5.28 -6.30 6.71
C ILE A 161 -6.39 -6.81 7.63
N ARG A 162 -6.11 -7.01 8.92
CA ARG A 162 -7.14 -7.45 9.88
C ARG A 162 -8.28 -6.45 10.03
N LEU A 163 -7.96 -5.15 10.10
CA LEU A 163 -8.97 -4.09 10.18
C LEU A 163 -9.80 -3.97 8.89
N GLU A 164 -9.16 -4.11 7.73
CA GLU A 164 -9.83 -4.06 6.45
C GLU A 164 -10.73 -5.29 6.24
N ASP A 165 -10.26 -6.48 6.58
CA ASP A 165 -11.06 -7.71 6.48
C ASP A 165 -12.25 -7.68 7.45
N GLU A 166 -12.10 -7.09 8.65
CA GLU A 166 -13.22 -6.84 9.58
C GLU A 166 -14.24 -5.87 8.99
N ALA A 167 -13.76 -4.73 8.47
CA ALA A 167 -14.60 -3.72 7.83
C ALA A 167 -15.36 -4.29 6.63
N LEU A 168 -14.70 -5.09 5.79
CA LEU A 168 -15.33 -5.76 4.64
C LEU A 168 -16.35 -6.82 5.05
N ARG A 169 -16.16 -7.50 6.20
CA ARG A 169 -17.17 -8.43 6.73
C ARG A 169 -18.43 -7.71 7.18
N SER A 170 -18.30 -6.53 7.78
CA SER A 170 -19.46 -5.71 8.20
C SER A 170 -20.33 -5.22 7.03
N LEU A 171 -19.77 -5.20 5.81
CA LEU A 171 -20.49 -4.81 4.59
C LEU A 171 -21.30 -5.94 3.94
N ARG A 172 -21.19 -7.20 4.41
CA ARG A 172 -21.97 -8.32 3.85
C ARG A 172 -23.42 -8.24 4.33
N PRO A 173 -24.43 -8.22 3.44
CA PRO A 173 -25.81 -8.43 3.84
C PRO A 173 -25.97 -9.88 4.33
N GLY A 174 -26.35 -10.08 5.60
CA GLY A 174 -26.83 -11.37 6.13
C GLY A 174 -25.99 -12.03 7.23
N THR A 175 -26.09 -11.54 8.46
CA THR A 175 -26.39 -12.39 9.63
C THR A 175 -27.27 -11.56 10.57
N THR A 176 -28.38 -11.06 10.03
CA THR A 176 -29.50 -10.66 10.88
C THR A 176 -30.14 -11.93 11.40
N ALA A 177 -30.27 -11.99 12.72
CA ALA A 177 -31.02 -12.95 13.48
C ALA A 177 -32.28 -13.46 12.76
N GLU A 178 -32.23 -14.72 12.34
CA GLU A 178 -33.38 -15.56 12.00
C GLU A 178 -33.07 -16.99 12.50
N GLU A 179 -32.89 -17.12 13.82
CA GLU A 179 -33.22 -18.36 14.53
C GLU A 179 -34.37 -18.02 15.47
N GLU A 180 -35.54 -18.14 14.86
CA GLU A 180 -36.82 -18.63 15.41
C GLU A 180 -37.30 -18.10 16.78
N THR A 181 -38.39 -17.36 16.64
CA THR A 181 -39.34 -16.90 17.65
C THR A 181 -39.93 -18.09 18.45
N PRO A 182 -40.26 -17.91 19.75
CA PRO A 182 -40.75 -18.99 20.62
C PRO A 182 -42.19 -19.40 20.25
N GLU A 183 -42.39 -20.67 19.91
CA GLU A 183 -43.72 -21.27 19.91
C GLU A 183 -44.18 -21.47 21.36
N ARG A 184 -45.03 -20.54 21.81
CA ARG A 184 -45.96 -20.77 22.92
C ARG A 184 -47.23 -21.40 22.36
N SER A 185 -47.54 -22.62 22.78
CA SER A 185 -48.90 -23.18 22.84
C SER A 185 -49.05 -23.98 24.12
#